data_AF-A0A5M8QAT3-F1
#
_entry.id   AF-A0A5M8QAT3-F1
#
_cell.length_a   1.000
_cell.length_b   1.000
_cell.length_c   1.000
_cell.angle_alpha   90.00
_cell.angle_beta   90.00
_cell.angle_gamma   90.00
#
_symmetry.space_group_name_H-M   'P 1'
#
loop_
_entity.id
_entity.type
_entity.pdbx_description
1 polymer ?
#
loop_
_entity_poly.entity_id
_entity_poly.type
_entity_poly.pdbx_seq_one_letter_code
_entity_poly.pdbx_strand_id
1 'polypeptide(L)'
;MTWLASQGRWLPGDALRLVVAASVPLAGAVAGGPSAAAMLLTLGGAMALRFARVPTVTDLVGQAVLLASAWFAVTGAYEVVPWLDVAAHVGSGAVLALLMRDVLLQLRLVPSEPGRRGAVARVLHVTSAVVVLGLLWELGEWAGHALLTETIRVGYEDTLTDLLADGAGALAAAVVAERVAAPRRAVR
;
A
#
# COMPACT_ATOMS: atom_id res chain seq x y z
N MET A 1 -23.08 7.00 11.78
CA MET A 1 -22.81 6.56 13.17
C MET A 1 -22.78 5.03 13.35
N THR A 2 -23.38 4.23 12.47
CA THR A 2 -23.33 2.75 12.51
C THR A 2 -21.94 2.14 12.23
N TRP A 3 -21.09 2.85 11.48
CA TRP A 3 -19.76 2.37 11.09
C TRP A 3 -18.77 2.24 12.25
N LEU A 4 -18.68 3.24 13.14
CA LEU A 4 -17.85 3.18 14.37
C LEU A 4 -18.29 2.04 15.31
N ALA A 5 -19.60 1.79 15.39
CA ALA A 5 -20.15 0.72 16.22
C ALA A 5 -19.81 -0.69 15.69
N SER A 6 -19.61 -0.83 14.37
CA SER A 6 -19.30 -2.12 13.73
C SER A 6 -17.83 -2.56 13.82
N GLN A 7 -16.92 -1.63 14.14
CA GLN A 7 -15.47 -1.85 14.08
C GLN A 7 -14.91 -2.53 15.34
N GLY A 8 -15.71 -2.66 16.41
CA GLY A 8 -15.21 -3.06 17.72
C GLY A 8 -14.22 -2.02 18.29
N ARG A 9 -13.92 -2.11 19.59
CA ARG A 9 -12.95 -1.18 20.22
C ARG A 9 -11.50 -1.60 19.96
N TRP A 10 -11.24 -2.89 19.84
CA TRP A 10 -9.90 -3.46 19.67
C TRP A 10 -9.93 -4.60 18.64
N LEU A 11 -9.15 -4.44 17.57
CA LEU A 11 -8.86 -5.51 16.60
C LEU A 11 -7.40 -5.96 16.75
N PRO A 12 -7.04 -7.21 16.40
CA PRO A 12 -5.64 -7.64 16.41
C PRO A 12 -4.70 -6.72 15.61
N GLY A 13 -5.20 -6.14 14.51
CA GLY A 13 -4.47 -5.16 13.71
C GLY A 13 -4.15 -3.86 14.45
N ASP A 14 -4.81 -3.55 15.56
CA ASP A 14 -4.59 -2.31 16.31
C ASP A 14 -3.30 -2.35 17.11
N ALA A 15 -2.86 -3.53 17.54
CA ALA A 15 -1.55 -3.68 18.17
C ALA A 15 -0.44 -3.29 17.19
N LEU A 16 -0.53 -3.74 15.94
CA LEU A 16 0.45 -3.41 14.90
C LEU A 16 0.37 -1.92 14.50
N ARG A 17 -0.82 -1.32 14.46
CA ARG A 17 -0.98 0.13 14.27
C ARG A 17 -0.27 0.96 15.33
N LEU A 18 -0.33 0.53 16.59
CA LEU A 18 0.38 1.20 17.68
C LEU A 18 1.90 1.08 17.50
N VAL A 19 2.39 -0.07 17.03
CA VAL A 19 3.81 -0.25 16.67
C VAL A 19 4.21 0.68 15.52
N VAL A 20 3.40 0.78 14.47
CA VAL A 20 3.62 1.71 13.35
C VAL A 20 3.63 3.16 13.86
N ALA A 21 2.68 3.55 14.71
CA ALA A 21 2.60 4.89 15.28
C ALA A 21 3.83 5.23 16.14
N ALA A 22 4.29 4.29 16.98
CA ALA A 22 5.51 4.45 17.76
C ALA A 22 6.78 4.48 16.89
N SER A 23 6.74 3.84 15.72
CA SER A 23 7.85 3.84 14.77
C SER A 23 8.09 5.22 14.15
N VAL A 24 7.07 6.09 14.06
CA VAL A 24 7.22 7.45 13.47
C VAL A 24 8.26 8.30 14.21
N PRO A 25 8.12 8.58 15.53
CA PRO A 25 9.14 9.35 16.25
C PRO A 25 10.47 8.59 16.33
N LEU A 26 10.45 7.25 16.37
CA LEU A 26 11.67 6.46 16.41
C LEU A 26 12.48 6.60 15.11
N ALA A 27 11.84 6.45 13.96
CA ALA A 27 12.46 6.66 12.64
C ALA A 27 13.04 8.07 12.52
N GLY A 28 12.31 9.09 13.03
CA GLY A 28 12.81 10.46 13.13
C GLY A 28 14.06 10.60 13.99
N ALA A 29 14.10 9.93 15.14
CA ALA A 29 15.23 9.99 16.06
C ALA A 29 16.48 9.29 15.52
N VAL A 30 16.34 8.20 14.76
CA VAL A 30 17.47 7.38 14.30
C VAL A 30 17.95 7.73 12.89
N ALA A 31 17.07 8.23 12.03
CA ALA A 31 17.34 8.45 10.61
C ALA A 31 16.76 9.77 10.06
N GLY A 32 16.31 10.68 10.92
CA GLY A 32 15.96 12.05 10.57
C GLY A 32 14.56 12.28 9.99
N GLY A 33 14.31 13.51 9.57
CA GLY A 33 12.99 14.00 9.14
C GLY A 33 12.35 13.22 7.98
N PRO A 34 13.07 12.94 6.87
CA PRO A 34 12.51 12.17 5.76
C PRO A 34 12.04 10.77 6.17
N SER A 35 12.81 10.08 7.01
CA SER A 35 12.47 8.78 7.58
C SER A 35 11.21 8.84 8.44
N ALA A 36 11.04 9.89 9.26
CA ALA A 36 9.80 10.11 10.00
C ALA A 36 8.60 10.36 9.06
N ALA A 37 8.80 11.09 7.96
CA ALA A 37 7.75 11.37 6.98
C ALA A 37 7.31 10.10 6.23
N ALA A 38 8.24 9.26 5.78
CA ALA A 38 7.95 7.96 5.19
C ALA A 38 7.18 7.06 6.17
N MET A 39 7.62 7.00 7.44
CA MET A 39 6.93 6.23 8.47
C MET A 39 5.54 6.79 8.79
N LEU A 40 5.34 8.12 8.70
CA LEU A 40 4.03 8.75 8.83
C LEU A 40 3.09 8.35 7.68
N LEU A 41 3.61 8.21 6.45
CA LEU A 41 2.84 7.68 5.32
C LEU A 41 2.43 6.22 5.57
N THR A 42 3.35 5.40 6.10
CA THR A 42 3.06 4.03 6.54
C THR A 42 1.97 3.98 7.61
N LEU A 43 1.98 4.90 8.58
CA LEU A 43 0.87 5.05 9.54
C LEU A 43 -0.45 5.38 8.84
N GLY A 44 -0.43 6.29 7.86
CA GLY A 44 -1.58 6.60 7.01
C GLY A 44 -2.15 5.36 6.33
N GLY A 45 -1.30 4.52 5.73
CA GLY A 45 -1.71 3.25 5.12
C GLY A 45 -2.27 2.25 6.14
N ALA A 46 -1.65 2.12 7.32
CA ALA A 46 -2.16 1.27 8.40
C ALA A 46 -3.53 1.74 8.92
N MET A 47 -3.75 3.05 8.98
CA MET A 47 -5.06 3.64 9.27
C MET A 47 -6.05 3.36 8.15
N ALA A 48 -5.68 3.56 6.88
CA ALA A 48 -6.53 3.28 5.74
C ALA A 48 -7.05 1.83 5.72
N LEU A 49 -6.18 0.85 6.04
CA LEU A 49 -6.57 -0.56 6.17
C LEU A 49 -7.64 -0.80 7.25
N ARG A 50 -7.67 0.03 8.30
CA ARG A 50 -8.72 -0.03 9.33
C ARG A 50 -10.08 0.30 8.73
N PHE A 51 -10.11 1.33 7.88
CA PHE A 51 -11.33 1.83 7.27
C PHE A 51 -11.81 0.96 6.10
N ALA A 52 -10.91 0.24 5.42
CA ALA A 52 -11.18 -0.53 4.20
C ALA A 52 -11.97 -1.85 4.39
N ARG A 53 -12.35 -2.22 5.62
CA ARG A 53 -13.13 -3.44 5.95
C ARG A 53 -12.55 -4.74 5.34
N VAL A 54 -11.24 -4.88 5.33
CA VAL A 54 -10.56 -6.09 4.86
C VAL A 54 -10.58 -7.19 5.94
N PRO A 55 -10.41 -8.48 5.57
CA PRO A 55 -10.23 -9.55 6.55
C PRO A 55 -9.04 -9.28 7.48
N THR A 56 -9.11 -9.72 8.74
CA THR A 56 -8.05 -9.48 9.74
C THR A 56 -6.66 -9.92 9.28
N VAL A 57 -6.55 -11.03 8.55
CA VAL A 57 -5.27 -11.49 8.00
C VAL A 57 -4.74 -10.50 6.97
N THR A 58 -5.60 -10.02 6.07
CA THR A 58 -5.24 -9.00 5.07
C THR A 58 -4.82 -7.69 5.73
N ASP A 59 -5.50 -7.28 6.80
CA ASP A 59 -5.12 -6.12 7.61
C ASP A 59 -3.71 -6.28 8.19
N LEU A 60 -3.46 -7.38 8.91
CA LEU A 60 -2.17 -7.66 9.54
C LEU A 60 -1.03 -7.76 8.53
N VAL A 61 -1.24 -8.50 7.44
CA VAL A 61 -0.23 -8.66 6.38
C VAL A 61 0.04 -7.32 5.71
N GLY A 62 -1.01 -6.55 5.38
CA GLY A 62 -0.83 -5.26 4.72
C GLY A 62 -0.05 -4.27 5.59
N GLN A 63 -0.37 -4.19 6.88
CA GLN A 63 0.39 -3.39 7.83
C GLN A 63 1.84 -3.87 7.97
N ALA A 64 2.07 -5.18 8.03
CA ALA A 64 3.41 -5.73 8.17
C ALA A 64 4.28 -5.43 6.95
N VAL A 65 3.70 -5.51 5.73
CA VAL A 65 4.37 -5.13 4.48
C VAL A 65 4.77 -3.65 4.54
N LEU A 66 3.83 -2.73 4.78
CA LEU A 66 4.12 -1.30 4.80
C LEU A 66 5.14 -0.92 5.89
N LEU A 67 5.05 -1.56 7.06
CA LEU A 67 5.99 -1.36 8.16
C LEU A 67 7.39 -1.86 7.81
N ALA A 68 7.49 -3.06 7.20
CA ALA A 68 8.76 -3.61 6.78
C ALA A 68 9.43 -2.74 5.71
N SER A 69 8.69 -2.32 4.68
CA SER A 69 9.19 -1.43 3.62
C SER A 69 9.75 -0.13 4.20
N ALA A 70 9.02 0.51 5.13
CA ALA A 70 9.51 1.73 5.77
C ALA A 70 10.77 1.49 6.61
N TRP A 71 10.85 0.38 7.36
CA TRP A 71 12.04 0.08 8.14
C TRP A 71 13.25 -0.30 7.28
N PHE A 72 13.04 -0.94 6.14
CA PHE A 72 14.11 -1.21 5.18
C PHE A 72 14.71 0.10 4.66
N ALA A 73 13.88 1.09 4.32
CA ALA A 73 14.36 2.42 3.97
C ALA A 73 15.10 3.11 5.13
N VAL A 74 14.51 3.11 6.33
CA VAL A 74 15.10 3.74 7.54
C VAL A 74 16.47 3.18 7.90
N THR A 75 16.68 1.88 7.69
CA THR A 75 17.92 1.18 8.08
C THR A 75 18.94 1.07 6.95
N GLY A 76 18.60 1.51 5.74
CA GLY A 76 19.44 1.32 4.56
C GLY A 76 19.57 -0.16 4.13
N ALA A 77 18.51 -0.95 4.32
CA ALA A 77 18.53 -2.38 3.99
C ALA A 77 18.47 -2.64 2.49
N TYR A 78 17.87 -1.74 1.71
CA TYR A 78 17.79 -1.85 0.25
C TYR A 78 19.18 -1.78 -0.40
N GLU A 79 20.11 -1.03 0.18
CA GLU A 79 21.49 -0.92 -0.27
C GLU A 79 22.27 -2.22 -0.08
N VAL A 80 21.98 -2.94 1.01
CA VAL A 80 22.64 -4.21 1.34
C VAL A 80 22.01 -5.36 0.56
N VAL A 81 20.69 -5.32 0.36
CA VAL A 81 19.93 -6.37 -0.30
C VAL A 81 18.95 -5.74 -1.31
N PRO A 82 19.40 -5.43 -2.54
CA PRO A 82 18.62 -4.64 -3.50
C PRO A 82 17.26 -5.22 -3.90
N TRP A 83 17.10 -6.55 -3.89
CA TRP A 83 15.81 -7.15 -4.23
C TRP A 83 14.71 -6.87 -3.20
N LEU A 84 15.07 -6.47 -1.97
CA LEU A 84 14.10 -6.08 -0.95
C LEU A 84 13.26 -4.89 -1.40
N ASP A 85 13.83 -3.99 -2.20
CA ASP A 85 13.14 -2.80 -2.69
C ASP A 85 12.03 -3.17 -3.67
N VAL A 86 12.37 -4.00 -4.67
CA VAL A 86 11.40 -4.59 -5.59
C VAL A 86 10.31 -5.36 -4.85
N ALA A 87 10.67 -6.14 -3.82
CA ALA A 87 9.70 -6.88 -3.02
C ALA A 87 8.79 -5.94 -2.20
N ALA A 88 9.35 -4.85 -1.68
CA ALA A 88 8.62 -3.82 -0.96
C ALA A 88 7.63 -3.08 -1.87
N HIS A 89 8.01 -2.76 -3.11
CA HIS A 89 7.12 -2.15 -4.11
C HIS A 89 6.02 -3.11 -4.55
N VAL A 90 6.33 -4.37 -4.88
CA VAL A 90 5.30 -5.38 -5.19
C VAL A 90 4.33 -5.55 -4.02
N GLY A 91 4.83 -5.63 -2.79
CA GLY A 91 4.01 -5.76 -1.59
C GLY A 91 3.14 -4.53 -1.35
N SER A 92 3.73 -3.34 -1.38
CA SER A 92 3.04 -2.07 -1.15
C SER A 92 1.99 -1.81 -2.23
N GLY A 93 2.32 -2.06 -3.50
CA GLY A 93 1.40 -1.98 -4.62
C GLY A 93 0.19 -2.92 -4.47
N ALA A 94 0.41 -4.14 -3.97
CA ALA A 94 -0.68 -5.08 -3.66
C ALA A 94 -1.60 -4.55 -2.54
N VAL A 95 -1.03 -3.99 -1.47
CA VAL A 95 -1.81 -3.39 -0.37
C VAL A 95 -2.59 -2.17 -0.84
N LEU A 96 -1.95 -1.27 -1.58
CA LEU A 96 -2.57 -0.08 -2.15
C LEU A 96 -3.69 -0.45 -3.13
N ALA A 97 -3.56 -1.53 -3.88
CA ALA A 97 -4.64 -1.98 -4.78
C ALA A 97 -5.90 -2.38 -4.02
N LEU A 98 -5.79 -3.04 -2.86
CA LEU A 98 -6.94 -3.38 -2.04
C LEU A 98 -7.62 -2.11 -1.49
N LEU A 99 -6.82 -1.13 -1.05
CA LEU A 99 -7.32 0.16 -0.58
C LEU A 99 -8.01 0.95 -1.71
N MET A 100 -7.35 1.07 -2.86
CA MET A 100 -7.89 1.81 -4.00
C MET A 100 -9.12 1.15 -4.58
N ARG A 101 -9.20 -0.18 -4.58
CA ARG A 101 -10.41 -0.90 -4.96
C ARG A 101 -11.59 -0.51 -4.09
N ASP A 102 -11.41 -0.46 -2.76
CA ASP A 102 -12.46 -0.05 -1.82
C ASP A 102 -12.86 1.42 -2.05
N VAL A 103 -11.89 2.33 -2.15
CA VAL A 103 -12.13 3.76 -2.42
C VAL A 103 -12.91 3.96 -3.73
N LEU A 104 -12.49 3.35 -4.83
CA LEU A 104 -13.13 3.51 -6.14
C LEU A 104 -14.57 2.97 -6.13
N LEU A 105 -14.83 1.86 -5.41
CA LEU A 105 -16.17 1.32 -5.24
C LEU A 105 -17.06 2.22 -4.37
N GLN A 106 -16.53 2.73 -3.26
CA GLN A 106 -17.26 3.64 -2.36
C GLN A 106 -17.63 4.96 -3.06
N LEU A 107 -16.72 5.49 -3.87
CA LEU A 107 -16.94 6.70 -4.67
C LEU A 107 -17.75 6.44 -5.95
N ARG A 108 -18.11 5.18 -6.24
CA ARG A 108 -18.85 4.78 -7.46
C ARG A 108 -18.14 5.17 -8.77
N LEU A 109 -16.81 5.24 -8.72
CA LEU A 109 -15.96 5.55 -9.89
C LEU A 109 -15.72 4.33 -10.78
N VAL A 110 -16.04 3.14 -10.29
CA VAL A 110 -15.99 1.88 -11.04
C VAL A 110 -17.30 1.10 -10.86
N PRO A 111 -17.65 0.20 -11.80
CA PRO A 111 -18.87 -0.59 -11.69
C PRO A 111 -18.89 -1.44 -10.42
N SER A 112 -20.00 -1.43 -9.68
CA SER A 112 -20.25 -2.32 -8.53
C SER A 112 -20.79 -3.69 -8.93
N GLU A 113 -21.46 -3.76 -10.08
CA GLU A 113 -22.19 -4.96 -10.47
C GLU A 113 -21.26 -6.16 -10.77
N PRO A 114 -21.72 -7.39 -10.44
CA PRO A 114 -21.02 -8.61 -10.83
C PRO A 114 -20.96 -8.77 -12.35
N GLY A 115 -19.85 -9.29 -12.86
CA GLY A 115 -19.70 -9.62 -14.27
C GLY A 115 -18.30 -9.37 -14.82
N ARG A 116 -17.96 -10.06 -15.92
CA ARG A 116 -16.61 -10.02 -16.51
C ARG A 116 -16.17 -8.60 -16.87
N ARG A 117 -17.05 -7.81 -17.49
CA ARG A 117 -16.74 -6.44 -17.91
C ARG A 117 -16.48 -5.53 -16.71
N GLY A 118 -17.29 -5.64 -15.66
CA GLY A 118 -17.09 -4.88 -14.42
C GLY A 118 -15.78 -5.25 -13.72
N ALA A 119 -15.48 -6.55 -13.62
CA ALA A 119 -14.22 -7.03 -13.04
C ALA A 119 -12.99 -6.50 -13.80
N VAL A 120 -12.99 -6.57 -15.14
CA VAL A 120 -11.90 -6.03 -15.96
C VAL A 120 -11.76 -4.52 -15.76
N ALA A 121 -12.87 -3.77 -15.74
CA ALA A 121 -12.82 -2.34 -15.47
C ALA A 121 -12.21 -2.03 -14.10
N ARG A 122 -12.60 -2.75 -13.05
CA ARG A 122 -12.02 -2.60 -11.71
C ARG A 122 -10.52 -2.89 -11.69
N VAL A 123 -10.08 -4.00 -12.29
CA VAL A 123 -8.64 -4.35 -12.36
C VAL A 123 -7.83 -3.24 -13.03
N LEU A 124 -8.30 -2.73 -14.18
CA LEU A 124 -7.60 -1.67 -14.91
C LEU A 124 -7.53 -0.38 -14.09
N HIS A 125 -8.66 0.11 -13.56
CA HIS A 125 -8.68 1.37 -12.82
C HIS A 125 -7.88 1.29 -11.52
N VAL A 126 -7.95 0.17 -10.79
CA VAL A 126 -7.17 -0.04 -9.57
C VAL A 126 -5.67 -0.07 -9.88
N THR A 127 -5.26 -0.83 -10.89
CA THR A 127 -3.84 -0.93 -11.27
C THR A 127 -3.31 0.43 -11.71
N SER A 128 -4.05 1.15 -12.56
CA SER A 128 -3.67 2.50 -12.99
C SER A 128 -3.61 3.49 -11.82
N ALA A 129 -4.54 3.42 -10.88
CA ALA A 129 -4.52 4.28 -9.69
C ALA A 129 -3.27 4.01 -8.84
N VAL A 130 -2.88 2.75 -8.65
CA VAL A 130 -1.66 2.42 -7.89
C VAL A 130 -0.41 2.87 -8.63
N VAL A 131 -0.31 2.69 -9.95
CA VAL A 131 0.84 3.21 -10.73
C VAL A 131 0.94 4.74 -10.63
N VAL A 132 -0.18 5.46 -10.61
CA VAL A 132 -0.18 6.91 -10.36
C VAL A 132 0.28 7.25 -8.94
N LEU A 133 -0.11 6.47 -7.93
CA LEU A 133 0.41 6.63 -6.56
C LEU A 133 1.91 6.36 -6.47
N GLY A 134 2.41 5.33 -7.16
CA GLY A 134 3.83 5.05 -7.31
C GLY A 134 4.56 6.23 -7.95
N LEU A 135 4.01 6.79 -9.03
CA LEU A 135 4.59 7.99 -9.64
C LEU A 135 4.65 9.18 -8.66
N LEU A 136 3.63 9.37 -7.83
CA LEU A 136 3.64 10.42 -6.82
C LEU A 136 4.68 10.14 -5.71
N TRP A 137 4.92 8.88 -5.38
CA TRP A 137 6.01 8.48 -4.48
C TRP A 137 7.38 8.84 -5.07
N GLU A 138 7.64 8.44 -6.31
CA GLU A 138 8.89 8.76 -7.04
C GLU A 138 9.14 10.26 -7.14
N LEU A 139 8.10 11.05 -7.43
CA LEU A 139 8.19 12.51 -7.43
C LEU A 139 8.47 13.06 -6.02
N GLY A 140 7.96 12.42 -4.99
CA GLY A 140 8.23 12.74 -3.59
C GLY A 140 9.68 12.47 -3.20
N GLU A 141 10.25 11.33 -3.62
CA GLU A 141 11.65 10.99 -3.40
C GLU A 141 12.57 11.94 -4.16
N TRP A 142 12.27 12.22 -5.43
CA TRP A 142 12.98 13.24 -6.20
C TRP A 142 12.95 14.62 -5.53
N ALA A 143 11.78 15.05 -5.04
CA ALA A 143 11.66 16.32 -4.34
C ALA A 143 12.45 16.30 -3.02
N GLY A 144 12.42 15.20 -2.28
CA GLY A 144 13.22 15.00 -1.08
C GLY A 144 14.72 15.07 -1.36
N HIS A 145 15.19 14.39 -2.40
CA HIS A 145 16.57 14.42 -2.87
C HIS A 145 17.00 15.84 -3.23
N ALA A 146 16.22 16.50 -4.08
CA ALA A 146 16.56 17.81 -4.63
C ALA A 146 16.44 18.97 -3.63
N LEU A 147 15.51 18.88 -2.67
CA LEU A 147 15.17 20.00 -1.78
C LEU A 147 15.59 19.80 -0.33
N LEU A 148 15.83 18.56 0.13
CA LEU A 148 16.10 18.27 1.54
C LEU A 148 17.49 17.63 1.74
N THR A 149 17.77 16.50 1.09
CA THR A 149 19.03 15.77 1.28
C THR A 149 19.32 14.78 0.15
N GLU A 150 20.55 14.78 -0.35
CA GLU A 150 21.02 13.86 -1.39
C GLU A 150 21.10 12.40 -0.91
N THR A 151 20.92 12.14 0.39
CA THR A 151 20.88 10.78 0.95
C THR A 151 19.63 10.00 0.54
N ILE A 152 18.55 10.70 0.16
CA ILE A 152 17.40 10.08 -0.52
C ILE A 152 17.87 9.77 -1.93
N ARG A 153 18.04 8.49 -2.25
CA ARG A 153 18.56 8.07 -3.55
C ARG A 153 17.44 8.11 -4.58
N VAL A 154 17.80 8.49 -5.81
CA VAL A 154 16.92 8.46 -6.98
C VAL A 154 17.69 7.97 -8.18
N GLY A 155 17.00 7.28 -9.10
CA GLY A 155 17.62 6.77 -10.33
C GLY A 155 16.59 6.45 -11.40
N TYR A 156 16.96 6.57 -12.67
CA TYR A 156 16.04 6.25 -13.78
C TYR A 156 15.61 4.78 -13.78
N GLU A 157 16.58 3.87 -13.60
CA GLU A 157 16.31 2.43 -13.57
C GLU A 157 15.54 2.02 -12.31
N ASP A 158 15.82 2.70 -11.19
CA ASP A 158 15.17 2.59 -9.89
C ASP A 158 13.67 2.90 -10.03
N THR A 159 13.37 4.16 -10.38
CA THR A 159 12.01 4.68 -10.63
C THR A 159 11.22 3.81 -11.61
N LEU A 160 11.83 3.38 -12.72
CA LEU A 160 11.12 2.52 -13.66
C LEU A 160 10.83 1.13 -13.09
N THR A 161 11.76 0.55 -12.35
CA THR A 161 11.60 -0.77 -11.73
C THR A 161 10.55 -0.73 -10.64
N ASP A 162 10.51 0.34 -9.86
CA ASP A 162 9.56 0.55 -8.77
C ASP A 162 8.14 0.74 -9.28
N LEU A 163 7.95 1.55 -10.32
CA LEU A 163 6.66 1.68 -11.00
C LEU A 163 6.17 0.37 -11.61
N LEU A 164 7.07 -0.44 -12.18
CA LEU A 164 6.74 -1.76 -12.69
C LEU A 164 6.37 -2.73 -11.57
N ALA A 165 7.09 -2.70 -10.45
CA ALA A 165 6.86 -3.53 -9.28
C ALA A 165 5.53 -3.19 -8.59
N ASP A 166 5.25 -1.90 -8.37
CA ASP A 166 3.97 -1.39 -7.87
C ASP A 166 2.82 -1.84 -8.75
N GLY A 167 2.95 -1.66 -10.07
CA GLY A 167 1.96 -2.08 -11.06
C GLY A 167 1.73 -3.60 -11.06
N ALA A 168 2.79 -4.40 -10.95
CA ALA A 168 2.70 -5.85 -10.90
C ALA A 168 1.99 -6.34 -9.62
N GLY A 169 2.36 -5.79 -8.47
CA GLY A 169 1.69 -6.06 -7.19
C GLY A 169 0.22 -5.70 -7.23
N ALA A 170 -0.09 -4.51 -7.77
CA ALA A 170 -1.46 -4.02 -7.90
C ALA A 170 -2.32 -4.88 -8.82
N LEU A 171 -1.79 -5.22 -9.99
CA LEU A 171 -2.45 -6.08 -10.97
C LEU A 171 -2.78 -7.45 -10.36
N ALA A 172 -1.80 -8.08 -9.72
CA ALA A 172 -1.98 -9.38 -9.09
C ALA A 172 -3.06 -9.33 -8.00
N ALA A 173 -2.97 -8.36 -7.08
CA ALA A 173 -3.93 -8.20 -5.99
C ALA A 173 -5.34 -7.89 -6.50
N ALA A 174 -5.48 -7.02 -7.48
CA ALA A 174 -6.78 -6.69 -8.07
C ALA A 174 -7.42 -7.90 -8.77
N VAL A 175 -6.63 -8.67 -9.54
CA VAL A 175 -7.12 -9.91 -10.17
C VAL A 175 -7.59 -10.91 -9.12
N VAL A 176 -6.79 -11.14 -8.07
CA VAL A 176 -7.16 -12.07 -6.98
C VAL A 176 -8.45 -11.60 -6.29
N ALA A 177 -8.56 -10.31 -5.95
CA ALA A 177 -9.74 -9.76 -5.32
C ALA A 177 -11.01 -9.99 -6.15
N GLU A 178 -10.93 -9.78 -7.47
CA GLU A 178 -12.07 -9.99 -8.38
C GLU A 178 -12.42 -11.48 -8.56
N ARG A 179 -11.43 -12.37 -8.51
CA ARG A 179 -11.67 -13.83 -8.55
C ARG A 179 -12.34 -14.32 -7.28
N VAL A 180 -11.93 -13.82 -6.12
CA VAL A 180 -12.51 -14.18 -4.82
C VAL A 180 -13.93 -13.62 -4.68
N ALA A 181 -14.19 -12.42 -5.21
CA ALA A 181 -15.51 -11.80 -5.17
C ALA A 181 -16.51 -12.39 -6.19
N ALA A 182 -16.05 -13.13 -7.19
CA ALA A 182 -16.93 -13.72 -8.20
C ALA A 182 -17.88 -14.77 -7.58
N PRO A 183 -19.19 -14.77 -7.92
CA PRO A 183 -20.10 -15.80 -7.48
C PRO A 183 -19.58 -17.18 -7.88
N ARG A 184 -19.44 -18.11 -6.92
CA ARG A 184 -19.12 -19.50 -7.22
C ARG A 184 -20.21 -20.03 -8.15
N ARG A 185 -19.88 -20.38 -9.40
CA ARG A 185 -20.81 -21.10 -10.28
C ARG A 185 -21.21 -22.37 -9.54
N ALA A 186 -22.48 -22.49 -9.17
CA ALA A 186 -23.03 -23.77 -8.73
C ALA A 186 -22.82 -24.75 -9.88
N VAL A 187 -21.98 -25.76 -9.66
CA VAL A 187 -21.86 -26.91 -10.55
C VAL A 187 -23.23 -27.59 -10.50
N ARG A 188 -23.97 -27.52 -11.61
CA ARG A 188 -25.16 -28.34 -11.84
C ARG A 188 -24.73 -29.65 -12.46
#